data_AF-A0A838B764-F1
#
_entry.id   AF-A0A838B764-F1
#
_cell.length_a   1.000
_cell.length_b   1.000
_cell.length_c   1.000
_cell.angle_alpha   90.00
_cell.angle_beta   90.00
_cell.angle_gamma   90.00
#
_symmetry.space_group_name_H-M   'P 1'
#
loop_
_entity.id
_entity.type
_entity.pdbx_description
1 polymer ?
#
loop_
_entity_poly.entity_id
_entity_poly.type
_entity_poly.pdbx_seq_one_letter_code
_entity_poly.pdbx_strand_id
1 'polypeptide(L)'
;MIDWDSVTRDHVLQAIKEYDRLGPDQFFNEHGFAPTTTYELAWKERAYPPKAILGTAYEFATGRRLASADFEGGRSGAVKVLGQLGFTVREKRRPAG
;
A
#
# COMPACT_ATOMS: atom_id res chain seq x y z
N MET A 1 2.48 10.66 -15.38
CA MET A 1 3.12 10.69 -14.05
C MET A 1 2.02 10.48 -13.04
N ILE A 2 2.17 9.54 -12.10
CA ILE A 2 1.14 9.31 -11.08
C ILE A 2 1.25 10.45 -10.06
N ASP A 3 0.13 11.14 -9.84
CA ASP A 3 0.05 12.25 -8.90
C ASP A 3 -0.32 11.74 -7.50
N TRP A 4 0.68 11.66 -6.62
CA TRP A 4 0.47 11.18 -5.26
C TRP A 4 0.02 12.27 -4.29
N ASP A 5 -0.07 13.53 -4.73
CA ASP A 5 -0.43 14.68 -3.88
C ASP A 5 -1.90 14.59 -3.43
N SER A 6 -2.75 13.99 -4.27
CA SER A 6 -4.15 13.70 -3.92
C SER A 6 -4.30 12.62 -2.83
N VAL A 7 -3.28 11.79 -2.61
CA VAL A 7 -3.33 10.73 -1.59
C VAL A 7 -3.01 11.31 -0.23
N THR A 8 -3.99 11.27 0.66
CA THR A 8 -3.85 11.76 2.03
C THR A 8 -3.73 10.59 3.00
N ARG A 9 -3.36 10.92 4.25
CA ARG A 9 -3.32 9.96 5.34
C ARG A 9 -4.67 9.28 5.57
N ASP A 10 -5.78 9.97 5.36
CA ASP A 10 -7.12 9.42 5.56
C ASP A 10 -7.43 8.30 4.55
N HIS A 11 -7.08 8.51 3.28
CA HIS A 11 -7.20 7.49 2.24
C HIS A 11 -6.38 6.23 2.57
N VAL A 12 -5.17 6.40 3.12
CA VAL A 12 -4.35 5.27 3.57
C VAL A 12 -5.00 4.53 4.74
N LEU A 13 -5.56 5.24 5.72
CA LEU A 13 -6.28 4.63 6.84
C LEU A 13 -7.54 3.90 6.38
N GLN A 14 -8.24 4.43 5.38
CA GLN A 14 -9.39 3.78 4.76
C GLN A 14 -8.98 2.47 4.07
N ALA A 15 -7.87 2.48 3.31
CA ALA A 15 -7.33 1.27 2.69
C ALA A 15 -6.93 0.21 3.72
N ILE A 16 -6.35 0.61 4.85
CA ILE A 16 -6.03 -0.31 5.95
C ILE A 16 -7.30 -0.92 6.55
N LYS A 17 -8.34 -0.11 6.80
CA LYS A 17 -9.62 -0.62 7.32
C LYS A 17 -10.27 -1.61 6.35
N GLU A 18 -10.21 -1.32 5.05
CA GLU A 18 -10.75 -2.21 4.01
C GLU A 18 -9.96 -3.53 3.96
N TYR A 19 -8.63 -3.46 4.07
CA TYR A 19 -7.78 -4.65 4.19
C TYR A 19 -8.13 -5.48 5.43
N ASP A 20 -8.35 -4.84 6.59
CA ASP A 20 -8.76 -5.53 7.83
C ASP A 20 -10.18 -6.12 7.71
N ARG A 21 -11.06 -5.51 6.90
CA ARG A 21 -12.44 -5.95 6.69
C ARG A 21 -12.55 -7.13 5.72
N LEU A 22 -11.88 -7.05 4.56
CA LEU A 22 -11.89 -8.07 3.52
C LEU A 22 -10.93 -9.23 3.86
N GLY A 23 -9.84 -8.92 4.55
CA GLY A 23 -8.71 -9.82 4.72
C GLY A 23 -7.78 -9.86 3.50
N PRO A 24 -6.60 -10.49 3.65
CA PRO A 24 -5.52 -10.47 2.65
C PRO A 24 -5.97 -10.96 1.27
N ASP A 25 -6.48 -12.18 1.19
CA ASP A 25 -6.76 -12.85 -0.10
C ASP A 25 -7.84 -12.12 -0.89
N GLN A 26 -8.92 -11.73 -0.23
CA GLN A 26 -10.01 -11.00 -0.88
C GLN A 26 -9.56 -9.60 -1.29
N PHE A 27 -8.81 -8.88 -0.45
CA PHE A 27 -8.28 -7.57 -0.81
C PHE A 27 -7.37 -7.63 -2.04
N PHE A 28 -6.48 -8.62 -2.10
CA PHE A 28 -5.60 -8.84 -3.24
C PHE A 28 -6.37 -9.15 -4.52
N ASN A 29 -7.41 -9.98 -4.43
CA ASN A 29 -8.26 -10.33 -5.57
C ASN A 29 -9.10 -9.14 -6.04
N GLU A 30 -9.70 -8.38 -5.12
CA GLU A 30 -10.55 -7.22 -5.41
C GLU A 30 -9.76 -6.09 -6.10
N HIS A 31 -8.55 -5.79 -5.59
CA HIS A 31 -7.75 -4.66 -6.08
C HIS A 31 -6.66 -5.06 -7.09
N GLY A 32 -6.44 -6.35 -7.35
CA GLY A 32 -5.43 -6.83 -8.30
C GLY A 32 -3.99 -6.68 -7.80
N PHE A 33 -3.78 -6.80 -6.50
CA PHE A 33 -2.46 -6.74 -5.88
C PHE A 33 -1.95 -8.11 -5.46
N ALA A 34 -0.65 -8.23 -5.30
CA ALA A 34 -0.01 -9.43 -4.76
C ALA A 34 0.64 -9.12 -3.40
N PRO A 35 0.77 -10.13 -2.51
CA PRO A 35 1.52 -9.99 -1.28
C PRO A 35 2.96 -9.53 -1.55
N THR A 36 3.41 -8.51 -0.82
CA THR A 36 4.79 -8.02 -0.92
C THR A 36 5.73 -8.89 -0.09
N THR A 37 6.87 -9.26 -0.66
CA THR A 37 7.87 -10.13 -0.02
C THR A 37 9.06 -9.38 0.60
N THR A 38 9.20 -8.08 0.32
CA THR A 38 10.40 -7.30 0.68
C THR A 38 10.13 -6.17 1.67
N TYR A 39 8.95 -5.53 1.63
CA TYR A 39 8.60 -4.41 2.50
C TYR A 39 7.22 -4.58 3.12
N GLU A 40 7.05 -4.05 4.33
CA GLU A 40 5.80 -4.04 5.08
C GLU A 40 5.56 -2.66 5.73
N LEU A 41 4.32 -2.20 5.65
CA LEU A 41 3.81 -1.01 6.31
C LEU A 41 3.45 -1.39 7.75
N ALA A 42 4.17 -0.85 8.73
CA ALA A 42 3.89 -1.04 10.14
C ALA A 42 2.86 -0.03 10.62
N TRP A 43 1.70 -0.53 11.07
CA TRP A 43 0.61 0.28 11.58
C TRP A 43 -0.15 -0.45 12.69
N LYS A 44 -0.34 0.19 13.86
CA LYS A 44 -1.05 -0.38 15.02
C LYS A 44 -0.68 -1.85 15.32
N GLU A 45 0.62 -2.11 15.48
CA GLU A 45 1.19 -3.43 15.77
C GLU A 45 0.97 -4.50 14.68
N ARG A 46 0.40 -4.12 13.53
CA ARG A 46 0.19 -4.98 12.37
C ARG A 46 1.07 -4.56 11.20
N ALA A 47 1.29 -5.52 10.31
CA ALA A 47 2.04 -5.34 9.09
C ALA A 47 1.10 -5.43 7.88
N TYR A 48 1.21 -4.47 6.97
CA TYR A 48 0.38 -4.38 5.78
C TYR A 48 1.24 -4.29 4.51
N PRO A 49 0.76 -4.74 3.35
CA PRO A 49 1.49 -4.63 2.09
C PRO A 49 1.49 -3.16 1.58
N PRO A 50 2.64 -2.45 1.59
CA PRO A 50 2.67 -1.00 1.32
C PRO A 50 2.18 -0.64 -0.09
N LYS A 51 2.50 -1.47 -1.10
CA LYS A 51 2.03 -1.23 -2.47
C LYS A 51 0.51 -1.34 -2.58
N ALA A 52 -0.06 -2.38 -1.98
CA ALA A 52 -1.49 -2.64 -2.07
C ALA A 52 -2.30 -1.58 -1.31
N ILE A 53 -1.86 -1.22 -0.09
CA ILE A 53 -2.46 -0.12 0.67
C ILE A 53 -2.38 1.20 -0.08
N LEU A 54 -1.22 1.55 -0.65
CA LEU A 54 -1.07 2.81 -1.37
C LEU A 54 -1.90 2.84 -2.67
N GLY A 55 -1.97 1.73 -3.41
CA GLY A 55 -2.78 1.63 -4.62
C GLY A 55 -4.27 1.78 -4.34
N THR A 56 -4.78 1.14 -3.30
CA THR A 56 -6.17 1.32 -2.86
C THR A 56 -6.43 2.72 -2.33
N ALA A 57 -5.49 3.32 -1.59
CA ALA A 57 -5.61 4.71 -1.14
C ALA A 57 -5.68 5.69 -2.33
N TYR A 58 -4.92 5.42 -3.39
CA TYR A 58 -4.98 6.20 -4.63
C TYR A 58 -6.31 6.00 -5.37
N GLU A 59 -6.84 4.79 -5.39
CA GLU A 59 -8.18 4.50 -5.92
C GLU A 59 -9.24 5.30 -5.16
N PHE A 60 -9.15 5.40 -3.83
CA PHE A 60 -10.06 6.24 -3.04
C PHE A 60 -9.88 7.74 -3.29
N ALA A 61 -8.65 8.20 -3.48
CA ALA A 61 -8.36 9.61 -3.72
C ALA A 61 -8.79 10.09 -5.12
N THR A 62 -8.63 9.25 -6.14
CA THR A 62 -8.74 9.65 -7.55
C THR A 62 -9.85 8.92 -8.32
N GLY A 63 -10.44 7.88 -7.72
CA GLY A 63 -11.36 6.95 -8.39
C GLY A 63 -10.69 6.01 -9.40
N ARG A 64 -9.34 6.03 -9.51
CA ARG A 64 -8.60 5.24 -10.50
C ARG A 64 -7.83 4.12 -9.84
N ARG A 65 -8.07 2.89 -10.29
CA ARG A 65 -7.32 1.72 -9.85
C ARG A 65 -5.95 1.68 -10.53
N LEU A 66 -4.90 1.48 -9.73
CA LEU A 66 -3.54 1.26 -10.21
C LEU A 66 -3.23 -0.24 -10.21
N ALA A 67 -2.54 -0.70 -11.24
CA ALA A 67 -1.99 -2.05 -11.30
C ALA A 67 -0.61 -2.09 -10.64
N SER A 68 -0.19 -3.28 -10.21
CA SER A 68 1.16 -3.48 -9.65
C SER A 68 2.29 -3.00 -10.56
N ALA A 69 2.10 -3.05 -11.89
CA ALA A 69 3.03 -2.56 -12.91
C ALA A 69 3.17 -1.03 -12.93
N ASP A 70 2.14 -0.29 -12.51
CA ASP A 70 2.21 1.18 -12.39
C ASP A 70 3.20 1.62 -11.30
N PHE A 71 3.57 0.71 -10.40
CA PHE A 71 4.58 0.91 -9.36
C PHE A 71 6.00 0.52 -9.79
N GLU A 72 6.20 -0.06 -10.99
CA GLU A 72 7.52 -0.51 -11.48
C GLU A 72 8.37 0.61 -12.13
N GLY A 73 7.90 1.86 -12.07
CA GLY A 73 8.58 3.06 -12.59
C GLY A 73 9.38 3.86 -11.56
N GLY A 74 10.41 3.24 -10.95
CA GLY A 74 11.70 3.85 -10.58
C GLY A 74 11.83 5.09 -9.67
N ARG A 75 10.79 5.82 -9.25
CA ARG A 75 10.99 7.02 -8.39
C ARG A 75 9.90 7.37 -7.38
N SER A 76 8.76 6.67 -7.40
CA SER A 76 7.63 6.89 -6.49
C SER A 76 7.26 5.60 -5.76
N GLY A 77 8.25 4.94 -5.17
CA GLY A 77 8.02 3.70 -4.42
C GLY A 77 7.06 3.95 -3.27
N ALA A 78 6.12 3.02 -3.05
CA ALA A 78 5.09 3.17 -2.03
C ALA A 78 5.66 3.52 -0.64
N VAL A 79 6.87 3.03 -0.35
CA VAL A 79 7.70 3.38 0.81
C VAL A 79 7.84 4.89 1.00
N LYS A 80 8.19 5.64 -0.04
CA LYS A 80 8.45 7.08 0.03
C LYS A 80 7.18 7.87 0.28
N VAL A 81 6.11 7.56 -0.45
CA VAL A 81 4.81 8.26 -0.33
C VAL A 81 4.21 7.99 1.05
N LEU A 82 4.17 6.73 1.48
CA LEU A 82 3.68 6.37 2.81
C LEU A 82 4.53 7.01 3.93
N GLY A 83 5.85 7.08 3.74
CA GLY A 83 6.77 7.79 4.63
C GLY A 83 6.45 9.28 4.76
N GLN A 84 6.18 9.96 3.64
CA GLN A 84 5.77 11.37 3.63
C GLN A 84 4.42 11.61 4.34
N LEU A 85 3.54 10.61 4.30
CA LEU A 85 2.24 10.64 5.00
C LEU A 85 2.34 10.26 6.49
N GLY A 86 3.56 10.06 7.02
CA GLY A 86 3.83 9.76 8.42
C GLY A 86 3.67 8.28 8.79
N PHE A 87 3.67 7.38 7.80
CA PHE A 87 3.67 5.94 8.07
C PHE A 87 5.06 5.34 8.04
N THR A 88 5.26 4.29 8.84
CA THR A 88 6.53 3.59 8.89
C THR A 88 6.48 2.38 7.98
N VAL A 89 7.27 2.40 6.90
CA VAL A 89 7.49 1.23 6.05
C VAL A 89 8.86 0.65 6.37
N ARG A 90 8.91 -0.66 6.61
CA ARG A 90 10.13 -1.39 6.98
C ARG A 90 10.36 -2.51 5.98
N GLU A 91 11.61 -2.93 5.84
CA GLU A 91 11.90 -4.16 5.12
C GLU A 91 11.36 -5.33 5.92
N LYS A 92 10.61 -6.20 5.23
CA LYS A 92 10.14 -7.45 5.80
C LYS A 92 11.36 -8.30 6.09
N ARG A 93 11.70 -8.44 7.36
CA ARG A 93 12.75 -9.39 7.77
C ARG A 93 12.27 -10.78 7.37
N ARG A 94 12.86 -11.33 6.30
CA ARG A 94 12.72 -12.75 6.02
C ARG A 94 13.33 -13.48 7.23
N PRO A 95 12.61 -14.40 7.90
CA PRO A 95 13.30 -15.32 8.79
C PRO A 95 14.36 -16.03 7.94
N ALA A 96 15.61 -15.95 8.39
CA ALA A 96 16.68 -16.71 7.78
C ALA A 96 16.46 -18.19 8.14
N GLY A 97 16.02 -18.98 7.16
CA GLY A 97 15.99 -20.45 7.26
C GLY A 97 14.81 -21.02 8.01
#